data_AF-A0A5N6DRT2-F1
#
_entry.id   AF-A0A5N6DRT2-F1
#
_cell.length_a   1.000
_cell.length_b   1.000
_cell.length_c   1.000
_cell.angle_alpha   90.00
_cell.angle_beta   90.00
_cell.angle_gamma   90.00
#
_symmetry.space_group_name_H-M   'P 1'
#
loop_
_entity.id
_entity.type
_entity.pdbx_description
1 polymer ?
#
loop_
_entity_poly.entity_id
_entity_poly.type
_entity_poly.pdbx_seq_one_letter_code
_entity_poly.pdbx_strand_id
1 'polypeptide(L)'
;MHVLSTLTQALSLWAPLAAAAYTLQDDYGTDTTFFDKFSFFTGSDPTHGFVKYIDRGTAQNTGLIKADGSIYMGVDYTNAAPGGRQSVRISSNKAYNHGLFILDLAHMPGSICGAWPAYWLLGPNWPNNGEIDVIEGVNDQTNNQVALHTSDSCTINNSGFSGSLLTSNCYVNAPGQANNAGCGIKDNSAQSYGNGFNSAGGGVYATEWTGEAISVWFFPRSSIPGDISSGNPNPSGWGTPSARFAGACNIDSHFKDLQIIFDTTFCGDWAGGVWGSSSCASKGSCNDWVANNPAAFKDAFWRINSLKVYQGGAASVASNVTEWKMDVGIGRRSFIRQRRENWGN
;
A
#
# COMPACT_ATOMS: atom_id res chain seq x y z
N MET A 1 35.47 -8.23 -67.93
CA MET A 1 35.52 -7.60 -66.60
C MET A 1 34.13 -7.65 -66.00
N HIS A 2 34.04 -8.26 -64.81
CA HIS A 2 32.85 -8.35 -63.97
C HIS A 2 32.27 -6.97 -63.63
N VAL A 3 30.95 -6.87 -63.40
CA VAL A 3 30.38 -6.61 -62.06
C VAL A 3 28.92 -7.12 -62.03
N LEU A 4 28.66 -8.14 -61.21
CA LEU A 4 27.32 -8.48 -60.72
C LEU A 4 27.00 -7.52 -59.57
N SER A 5 25.92 -6.73 -59.69
CA SER A 5 25.42 -5.88 -58.60
C SER A 5 24.38 -6.68 -57.82
N THR A 6 24.76 -7.17 -56.64
CA THR A 6 23.86 -7.81 -55.68
C THR A 6 23.26 -6.77 -54.75
N LEU A 7 21.92 -6.73 -54.72
CA LEU A 7 21.06 -6.07 -53.73
C LEU A 7 21.43 -6.52 -52.30
N THR A 8 21.57 -5.58 -51.38
CA THR A 8 21.46 -5.81 -49.94
C THR A 8 20.25 -5.06 -49.40
N GLN A 9 19.15 -5.79 -49.15
CA GLN A 9 18.04 -5.31 -48.33
C GLN A 9 18.47 -5.38 -46.86
N ALA A 10 18.58 -4.23 -46.21
CA ALA A 10 18.76 -4.16 -44.77
C ALA A 10 17.43 -4.48 -44.08
N LEU A 11 17.28 -5.68 -43.53
CA LEU A 11 16.24 -5.97 -42.54
C LEU A 11 16.63 -5.26 -41.23
N SER A 12 15.98 -4.16 -40.92
CA SER A 12 15.94 -3.60 -39.58
C SER A 12 15.16 -4.56 -38.66
N LEU A 13 15.86 -5.34 -37.86
CA LEU A 13 15.27 -6.09 -36.75
C LEU A 13 14.75 -5.08 -35.71
N TRP A 14 13.43 -4.88 -35.67
CA TRP A 14 12.79 -4.30 -34.49
C TRP A 14 12.85 -5.35 -33.38
N ALA A 15 13.78 -5.19 -32.44
CA ALA A 15 13.70 -5.91 -31.19
C ALA A 15 12.41 -5.42 -30.48
N PRO A 16 11.45 -6.29 -30.14
CA PRO A 16 10.38 -5.89 -29.25
C PRO A 16 11.05 -5.51 -27.93
N LEU A 17 10.81 -4.28 -27.47
CA LEU A 17 11.02 -3.91 -26.08
C LEU A 17 10.23 -4.93 -25.26
N ALA A 18 10.93 -5.87 -24.61
CA ALA A 18 10.29 -6.77 -23.67
C ALA A 18 9.72 -5.88 -22.56
N ALA A 19 8.40 -5.67 -22.56
CA ALA A 19 7.72 -5.10 -21.41
C ALA A 19 8.16 -5.92 -20.19
N ALA A 20 8.64 -5.25 -19.15
CA ALA A 20 9.10 -5.93 -17.95
C ALA A 20 7.95 -6.77 -17.40
N ALA A 21 8.04 -8.10 -17.55
CA ALA A 21 7.00 -8.98 -17.09
C ALA A 21 6.98 -8.99 -15.56
N TYR A 22 5.81 -8.72 -14.97
CA TYR A 22 5.57 -8.89 -13.56
C TYR A 22 5.40 -10.37 -13.24
N THR A 23 6.14 -10.85 -12.24
CA THR A 23 6.09 -12.23 -11.76
C THR A 23 5.48 -12.26 -10.37
N LEU A 24 4.57 -13.20 -10.10
CA LEU A 24 3.96 -13.35 -8.79
C LEU A 24 5.03 -13.66 -7.75
N GLN A 25 5.13 -12.83 -6.72
CA GLN A 25 6.05 -13.01 -5.60
C GLN A 25 5.31 -13.54 -4.38
N ASP A 26 4.19 -12.92 -4.03
CA ASP A 26 3.42 -13.30 -2.85
C ASP A 26 1.93 -13.35 -3.19
N ASP A 27 1.33 -14.50 -2.92
CA ASP A 27 -0.12 -14.65 -2.80
C ASP A 27 -0.44 -14.77 -1.31
N TYR A 28 -1.25 -13.86 -0.80
CA TYR A 28 -1.60 -13.84 0.62
C TYR A 28 -2.67 -14.88 0.98
N GLY A 29 -3.34 -15.48 -0.01
CA GLY A 29 -4.37 -16.50 0.20
C GLY A 29 -5.68 -15.96 0.76
N THR A 30 -6.64 -16.86 0.97
CA THR A 30 -8.01 -16.55 1.44
C THR A 30 -8.46 -17.44 2.58
N ASP A 31 -7.56 -18.23 3.14
CA ASP A 31 -7.79 -19.05 4.32
C ASP A 31 -7.23 -18.36 5.57
N THR A 32 -7.29 -19.05 6.71
CA THR A 32 -6.82 -18.49 7.99
C THR A 32 -5.32 -18.17 8.02
N THR A 33 -4.53 -18.75 7.11
CA THR A 33 -3.08 -18.49 7.01
C THR A 33 -2.76 -17.12 6.42
N PHE A 34 -3.75 -16.45 5.79
CA PHE A 34 -3.66 -15.04 5.44
C PHE A 34 -3.18 -14.21 6.64
N PHE A 35 -3.80 -14.42 7.81
CA PHE A 35 -3.46 -13.70 9.03
C PHE A 35 -2.11 -14.09 9.64
N ASP A 36 -1.49 -15.20 9.22
CA ASP A 36 -0.13 -15.56 9.65
C ASP A 36 0.93 -14.66 8.98
N LYS A 37 0.57 -14.02 7.87
CA LYS A 37 1.43 -13.09 7.11
C LYS A 37 1.38 -11.66 7.64
N PHE A 38 0.62 -11.41 8.71
CA PHE A 38 0.47 -10.09 9.31
C PHE A 38 0.68 -10.13 10.83
N SER A 39 1.15 -9.00 11.35
CA SER A 39 1.18 -8.68 12.78
C SER A 39 -0.04 -7.82 13.13
N PHE A 40 -0.63 -8.06 14.31
CA PHE A 40 -1.78 -7.29 14.80
C PHE A 40 -1.29 -6.21 15.76
N PHE A 41 -1.52 -4.94 15.39
CA PHE A 41 -1.22 -3.81 16.25
C PHE A 41 -2.28 -3.69 17.36
N THR A 42 -1.85 -3.45 18.60
CA THR A 42 -2.73 -3.33 19.77
C THR A 42 -2.44 -2.10 20.63
N GLY A 43 -1.53 -1.24 20.17
CA GLY A 43 -1.22 0.02 20.82
C GLY A 43 -2.35 1.04 20.65
N SER A 44 -2.18 2.19 21.29
CA SER A 44 -3.01 3.37 21.01
C SER A 44 -2.87 3.76 19.55
N ASP A 45 -3.97 4.19 18.96
CA ASP A 45 -4.00 4.63 17.57
C ASP A 45 -3.07 5.84 17.35
N PRO A 46 -2.07 5.77 16.45
CA PRO A 46 -1.18 6.89 16.17
C PRO A 46 -1.90 8.15 15.66
N THR A 47 -3.08 7.98 15.05
CA THR A 47 -3.98 9.05 14.58
C THR A 47 -5.01 9.49 15.61
N HIS A 48 -4.82 9.11 16.89
CA HIS A 48 -5.63 9.50 18.03
C HIS A 48 -7.13 9.16 17.89
N GLY A 49 -7.45 8.12 17.11
CA GLY A 49 -8.81 7.68 16.88
C GLY A 49 -9.51 7.12 18.12
N PHE A 50 -10.84 7.19 18.11
CA PHE A 50 -11.72 6.58 19.10
C PHE A 50 -11.91 5.08 18.83
N VAL A 51 -10.80 4.37 18.76
CA VAL A 51 -10.70 2.95 18.41
C VAL A 51 -9.98 2.18 19.51
N LYS A 52 -10.31 0.90 19.64
CA LYS A 52 -9.57 -0.06 20.44
C LYS A 52 -9.06 -1.17 19.53
N TYR A 53 -7.81 -1.08 19.09
CA TYR A 53 -7.21 -2.17 18.35
C TYR A 53 -6.97 -3.39 19.24
N ILE A 54 -7.42 -4.55 18.76
CA ILE A 54 -7.34 -5.81 19.51
C ILE A 54 -6.43 -6.83 18.83
N ASP A 55 -5.90 -7.77 19.62
CA ASP A 55 -5.06 -8.84 19.12
C ASP A 55 -5.86 -9.85 18.28
N ARG A 56 -5.14 -10.67 17.50
CA ARG A 56 -5.72 -11.68 16.60
C ARG A 56 -6.65 -12.66 17.32
N GLY A 57 -6.28 -13.16 18.50
CA GLY A 57 -7.06 -14.16 19.21
C GLY A 57 -8.39 -13.57 19.70
N THR A 58 -8.35 -12.37 20.26
CA THR A 58 -9.56 -11.62 20.61
C THR A 58 -10.42 -11.37 19.37
N ALA A 59 -9.84 -10.89 18.27
CA ALA A 59 -10.57 -10.61 17.03
C ALA A 59 -11.24 -11.84 16.41
N GLN A 60 -10.61 -13.02 16.49
CA GLN A 60 -11.23 -14.28 16.07
C GLN A 60 -12.41 -14.65 16.97
N ASN A 61 -12.22 -14.58 18.29
CA ASN A 61 -13.23 -14.94 19.28
C ASN A 61 -14.46 -14.02 19.23
N THR A 62 -14.27 -12.73 18.94
CA THR A 62 -15.35 -11.76 18.77
C THR A 62 -15.88 -11.69 17.34
N GLY A 63 -15.32 -12.48 16.42
CA GLY A 63 -15.76 -12.57 15.03
C GLY A 63 -15.45 -11.33 14.18
N LEU A 64 -14.52 -10.48 14.61
CA LEU A 64 -14.04 -9.33 13.85
C LEU A 64 -13.13 -9.75 12.69
N ILE A 65 -12.52 -10.94 12.76
CA ILE A 65 -11.81 -11.52 11.61
C ILE A 65 -12.27 -12.94 11.32
N LYS A 66 -12.40 -13.27 10.03
CA LYS A 66 -12.77 -14.61 9.54
C LYS A 66 -12.13 -14.87 8.18
N ALA A 67 -11.96 -16.14 7.83
CA ALA A 67 -11.55 -16.58 6.51
C ALA A 67 -12.45 -17.73 6.05
N ASP A 68 -13.22 -17.52 4.99
CA ASP A 68 -14.26 -18.43 4.50
C ASP A 68 -14.34 -18.45 2.96
N GLY A 69 -13.19 -18.62 2.30
CA GLY A 69 -13.07 -18.44 0.84
C GLY A 69 -12.89 -16.98 0.42
N SER A 70 -12.91 -16.09 1.41
CA SER A 70 -12.56 -14.67 1.36
C SER A 70 -12.08 -14.25 2.74
N ILE A 71 -11.36 -13.15 2.86
CA ILE A 71 -10.95 -12.61 4.15
C ILE A 71 -11.94 -11.55 4.59
N TYR A 72 -12.49 -11.70 5.80
CA TYR A 72 -13.30 -10.70 6.47
C TYR A 72 -12.50 -10.03 7.58
N MET A 73 -12.50 -8.70 7.61
CA MET A 73 -11.98 -7.90 8.72
C MET A 73 -12.94 -6.74 8.99
N GLY A 74 -13.59 -6.75 10.14
CA GLY A 74 -14.57 -5.73 10.52
C GLY A 74 -14.34 -5.18 11.91
N VAL A 75 -15.37 -4.47 12.37
CA VAL A 75 -15.38 -3.78 13.67
C VAL A 75 -16.53 -4.28 14.52
N ASP A 76 -16.49 -4.01 15.83
CA ASP A 76 -17.67 -4.25 16.67
C ASP A 76 -18.81 -3.34 16.20
N TYR A 77 -19.96 -3.92 15.83
CA TYR A 77 -21.18 -3.20 15.46
C TYR A 77 -22.37 -3.59 16.35
N THR A 78 -22.10 -4.18 17.51
CA THR A 78 -23.11 -4.72 18.43
C THR A 78 -23.13 -3.99 19.78
N ASN A 79 -21.97 -3.65 20.33
CA ASN A 79 -21.88 -3.08 21.68
C ASN A 79 -21.65 -1.57 21.69
N ALA A 80 -22.18 -0.92 22.71
CA ALA A 80 -21.74 0.42 23.09
C ALA A 80 -20.26 0.38 23.48
N ALA A 81 -19.49 1.39 23.09
CA ALA A 81 -18.04 1.40 23.17
C ALA A 81 -17.50 2.69 23.81
N PRO A 82 -17.76 2.94 25.11
CA PRO A 82 -17.37 4.20 25.77
C PRO A 82 -15.84 4.41 25.86
N GLY A 83 -15.03 3.38 25.62
CA GLY A 83 -13.56 3.43 25.62
C GLY A 83 -12.92 3.19 24.25
N GLY A 84 -13.64 3.45 23.16
CA GLY A 84 -13.20 3.20 21.79
C GLY A 84 -13.79 1.92 21.20
N ARG A 85 -14.21 1.99 19.92
CA ARG A 85 -14.83 0.87 19.21
C ARG A 85 -13.78 -0.16 18.82
N GLN A 86 -14.04 -1.44 19.09
CA GLN A 86 -13.09 -2.49 18.76
C GLN A 86 -12.95 -2.63 17.24
N SER A 87 -11.70 -2.72 16.79
CA SER A 87 -11.30 -2.87 15.40
C SER A 87 -9.95 -3.60 15.34
N VAL A 88 -9.43 -3.84 14.14
CA VAL A 88 -8.11 -4.43 13.90
C VAL A 88 -7.27 -3.50 13.03
N ARG A 89 -5.97 -3.47 13.32
CA ARG A 89 -4.93 -2.91 12.44
C ARG A 89 -3.90 -3.99 12.24
N ILE A 90 -3.71 -4.40 10.98
CA ILE A 90 -2.77 -5.45 10.62
C ILE A 90 -1.69 -4.90 9.71
N SER A 91 -0.44 -5.30 9.92
CA SER A 91 0.71 -4.90 9.09
C SER A 91 1.42 -6.14 8.60
N SER A 92 1.73 -6.22 7.30
CA SER A 92 2.34 -7.41 6.73
C SER A 92 3.72 -7.62 7.33
N ASN A 93 4.05 -8.88 7.65
CA ASN A 93 5.37 -9.22 8.19
C ASN A 93 6.48 -8.95 7.16
N LYS A 94 6.16 -9.12 5.88
CA LYS A 94 7.05 -8.79 4.76
C LYS A 94 6.96 -7.31 4.43
N ALA A 95 8.12 -6.71 4.15
CA ALA A 95 8.29 -5.38 3.59
C ALA A 95 8.73 -5.50 2.11
N TYR A 96 8.42 -4.49 1.31
CA TYR A 96 8.68 -4.47 -0.12
C TYR A 96 9.47 -3.22 -0.52
N ASN A 97 10.29 -3.37 -1.55
CA ASN A 97 10.86 -2.26 -2.31
C ASN A 97 10.43 -2.46 -3.76
N HIS A 98 9.57 -1.56 -4.25
CA HIS A 98 8.88 -1.65 -5.53
C HIS A 98 7.93 -2.84 -5.64
N GLY A 99 7.10 -2.82 -6.67
CA GLY A 99 6.23 -3.94 -7.00
C GLY A 99 4.92 -3.49 -7.62
N LEU A 100 4.12 -4.49 -7.99
CA LEU A 100 2.74 -4.33 -8.40
C LEU A 100 1.84 -5.06 -7.41
N PHE A 101 1.10 -4.28 -6.64
CA PHE A 101 0.20 -4.74 -5.59
C PHE A 101 -1.21 -4.78 -6.15
N ILE A 102 -1.82 -5.96 -6.18
CA ILE A 102 -3.18 -6.18 -6.66
C ILE A 102 -4.05 -6.58 -5.47
N LEU A 103 -5.01 -5.72 -5.14
CA LEU A 103 -6.02 -5.97 -4.12
C LEU A 103 -7.39 -6.09 -4.78
N ASP A 104 -8.00 -7.28 -4.73
CA ASP A 104 -9.38 -7.52 -5.15
C ASP A 104 -10.29 -7.53 -3.91
N LEU A 105 -11.22 -6.59 -3.83
CA LEU A 105 -12.20 -6.47 -2.74
C LEU A 105 -13.63 -6.69 -3.26
N ALA A 106 -14.37 -7.55 -2.58
CA ALA A 106 -15.83 -7.60 -2.71
C ALA A 106 -16.52 -6.50 -1.89
N HIS A 107 -15.88 -6.01 -0.82
CA HIS A 107 -16.42 -4.99 0.07
C HIS A 107 -15.28 -4.25 0.79
N MET A 108 -15.48 -2.97 1.08
CA MET A 108 -14.66 -2.16 1.98
C MET A 108 -15.55 -1.48 3.03
N PRO A 109 -15.02 -0.95 4.15
CA PRO A 109 -15.84 -0.22 5.09
C PRO A 109 -16.62 0.91 4.39
N GLY A 110 -17.92 0.99 4.66
CA GLY A 110 -18.83 1.91 3.99
C GLY A 110 -18.59 3.39 4.29
N SER A 111 -19.32 4.25 3.58
CA SER A 111 -19.38 5.69 3.84
C SER A 111 -20.21 5.93 5.10
N ILE A 112 -19.58 5.80 6.26
CA ILE A 112 -20.21 5.77 7.59
C ILE A 112 -19.64 6.89 8.44
N CYS A 113 -20.50 7.77 8.95
CA CYS A 113 -20.13 8.81 9.90
C CYS A 113 -19.28 8.25 11.05
N GLY A 114 -18.08 8.80 11.21
CA GLY A 114 -17.12 8.47 12.25
C GLY A 114 -16.09 7.42 11.84
N ALA A 115 -16.31 6.67 10.76
CA ALA A 115 -15.33 5.70 10.27
C ALA A 115 -14.18 6.37 9.52
N TRP A 116 -12.99 5.78 9.63
CA TRP A 116 -11.80 6.11 8.87
C TRP A 116 -11.07 4.81 8.52
N PRO A 117 -11.44 4.14 7.42
CA PRO A 117 -10.76 2.96 6.92
C PRO A 117 -9.56 3.31 6.03
N ALA A 118 -8.51 2.49 6.11
CA ALA A 118 -7.35 2.61 5.25
C ALA A 118 -6.83 1.24 4.75
N TYR A 119 -6.49 1.17 3.46
CA TYR A 119 -5.55 0.20 2.89
C TYR A 119 -4.36 0.97 2.32
N TRP A 120 -3.19 0.72 2.86
CA TRP A 120 -2.04 1.60 2.68
C TRP A 120 -0.72 0.84 2.85
N LEU A 121 0.38 1.52 2.53
CA LEU A 121 1.73 0.98 2.65
C LEU A 121 2.60 1.93 3.48
N LEU A 122 3.37 1.41 4.44
CA LEU A 122 4.12 2.23 5.39
C LEU A 122 5.56 1.74 5.59
N GLY A 123 6.53 2.67 5.55
CA GLY A 123 7.93 2.40 5.89
C GLY A 123 8.25 2.54 7.39
N PRO A 124 9.36 1.95 7.87
CA PRO A 124 9.65 1.81 9.32
C PRO A 124 10.08 3.08 10.06
N ASN A 125 10.26 4.22 9.37
CA ASN A 125 10.65 5.52 9.97
C ASN A 125 9.83 6.63 9.32
N TRP A 126 8.57 6.76 9.74
CA TRP A 126 7.65 7.75 9.20
C TRP A 126 8.08 9.20 9.56
N PRO A 127 7.98 10.17 8.64
CA PRO A 127 7.60 10.04 7.23
C PRO A 127 8.80 9.82 6.29
N ASN A 128 10.00 9.60 6.84
CA ASN A 128 11.26 9.51 6.10
C ASN A 128 11.37 8.26 5.20
N ASN A 129 10.60 7.22 5.47
CA ASN A 129 10.49 6.04 4.60
C ASN A 129 9.11 5.89 3.93
N GLY A 130 8.33 6.96 3.95
CA GLY A 130 7.17 7.11 3.10
C GLY A 130 5.94 6.35 3.57
N GLU A 131 4.81 6.83 3.08
CA GLU A 131 3.47 6.28 3.25
C GLU A 131 2.71 6.42 1.94
N ILE A 132 2.03 5.36 1.53
CA ILE A 132 1.19 5.31 0.32
C ILE A 132 -0.22 4.91 0.74
N ASP A 133 -1.14 5.86 0.76
CA ASP A 133 -2.55 5.62 1.05
C ASP A 133 -3.26 5.28 -0.25
N VAL A 134 -3.58 3.99 -0.44
CA VAL A 134 -4.16 3.49 -1.69
C VAL A 134 -5.67 3.58 -1.65
N ILE A 135 -6.27 3.22 -0.52
CA ILE A 135 -7.69 3.41 -0.25
C ILE A 135 -7.81 4.11 1.09
N GLU A 136 -8.29 5.34 1.09
CA GLU A 136 -8.50 6.11 2.31
C GLU A 136 -9.65 7.09 2.17
N GLY A 137 -10.36 7.28 3.27
CA GLY A 137 -11.41 8.28 3.38
C GLY A 137 -12.00 8.32 4.77
N VAL A 138 -12.84 9.32 5.01
CA VAL A 138 -13.45 9.57 6.32
C VAL A 138 -14.94 9.85 6.24
N ASN A 139 -15.66 9.47 7.29
CA ASN A 139 -17.07 9.79 7.46
C ASN A 139 -17.93 9.32 6.27
N ASP A 140 -18.73 10.21 5.69
CA ASP A 140 -19.66 9.97 4.60
C ASP A 140 -19.04 10.21 3.21
N GLN A 141 -17.71 10.25 3.10
CA GLN A 141 -17.04 10.38 1.80
C GLN A 141 -17.42 9.25 0.83
N THR A 142 -17.56 9.60 -0.44
CA THR A 142 -18.06 8.73 -1.51
C THR A 142 -17.03 8.46 -2.61
N ASN A 143 -15.90 9.16 -2.57
CA ASN A 143 -14.82 9.06 -3.53
C ASN A 143 -13.53 8.77 -2.78
N ASN A 144 -12.72 7.85 -3.31
CA ASN A 144 -11.45 7.50 -2.72
C ASN A 144 -10.46 8.67 -2.80
N GLN A 145 -9.60 8.81 -1.79
CA GLN A 145 -8.44 9.69 -1.83
C GLN A 145 -7.19 8.83 -1.78
N VAL A 146 -6.35 8.95 -2.81
CA VAL A 146 -5.02 8.35 -2.83
C VAL A 146 -4.04 9.43 -2.42
N ALA A 147 -3.21 9.18 -1.42
CA ALA A 147 -2.27 10.16 -0.90
C ALA A 147 -0.87 9.57 -0.71
N LEU A 148 0.14 10.44 -0.75
CA LEU A 148 1.49 10.12 -0.30
C LEU A 148 1.96 11.09 0.78
N HIS A 149 2.64 10.54 1.77
CA HIS A 149 3.29 11.31 2.83
C HIS A 149 4.79 11.01 2.84
N THR A 150 5.61 12.06 2.80
CA THR A 150 7.07 11.95 2.73
C THR A 150 7.76 12.95 3.66
N SER A 151 9.07 12.79 3.82
CA SER A 151 9.97 13.90 4.15
C SER A 151 9.97 14.98 3.06
N ASP A 152 10.63 16.11 3.31
CA ASP A 152 10.64 17.27 2.40
C ASP A 152 11.26 16.96 1.01
N SER A 153 11.03 17.82 0.02
CA SER A 153 11.55 17.73 -1.36
C SER A 153 10.91 16.66 -2.27
N CYS A 154 9.61 16.40 -2.08
CA CYS A 154 8.82 15.56 -2.98
C CYS A 154 7.55 16.28 -3.44
N THR A 155 7.46 16.60 -4.74
CA THR A 155 6.27 17.21 -5.35
C THR A 155 5.87 16.47 -6.63
N ILE A 156 4.57 16.47 -6.92
CA ILE A 156 3.99 15.78 -8.07
C ILE A 156 3.44 16.74 -9.13
N ASN A 157 3.47 16.31 -10.38
CA ASN A 157 2.87 17.01 -11.51
C ASN A 157 1.35 16.81 -11.54
N ASN A 158 0.61 17.80 -12.03
CA ASN A 158 -0.83 17.67 -12.28
C ASN A 158 -1.12 17.06 -13.67
N SER A 159 -0.63 15.84 -13.91
CA SER A 159 -0.75 15.18 -15.22
C SER A 159 -0.58 13.66 -15.14
N GLY A 160 -1.17 12.93 -16.09
CA GLY A 160 -0.95 11.49 -16.23
C GLY A 160 -1.85 10.63 -15.34
N PHE A 161 -2.92 11.20 -14.80
CA PHE A 161 -3.97 10.53 -14.04
C PHE A 161 -5.34 11.11 -14.38
N SER A 162 -6.41 10.35 -14.10
CA SER A 162 -7.80 10.76 -14.38
C SER A 162 -8.50 11.40 -13.18
N GLY A 163 -7.96 11.27 -11.97
CA GLY A 163 -8.47 11.89 -10.75
C GLY A 163 -8.26 13.40 -10.70
N SER A 164 -8.73 14.01 -9.61
CA SER A 164 -8.57 15.45 -9.34
C SER A 164 -7.49 15.67 -8.29
N LEU A 165 -6.45 16.43 -8.63
CA LEU A 165 -5.39 16.82 -7.68
C LEU A 165 -5.97 17.69 -6.56
N LEU A 166 -5.70 17.31 -5.30
CA LEU A 166 -6.06 18.07 -4.10
C LEU A 166 -4.87 18.91 -3.61
N THR A 167 -3.72 18.25 -3.46
CA THR A 167 -2.46 18.83 -2.96
C THR A 167 -1.29 18.24 -3.73
N SER A 168 -0.28 19.05 -4.05
CA SER A 168 0.84 18.65 -4.92
C SER A 168 2.13 18.35 -4.18
N ASN A 169 2.26 18.77 -2.92
CA ASN A 169 3.48 18.57 -2.13
C ASN A 169 3.28 17.43 -1.13
N CYS A 170 4.11 16.39 -1.22
CA CYS A 170 3.98 15.19 -0.42
C CYS A 170 4.58 15.34 0.98
N TYR A 171 5.30 16.43 1.23
CA TYR A 171 5.86 16.71 2.54
C TYR A 171 4.77 16.92 3.59
N VAL A 172 4.83 16.17 4.69
CA VAL A 172 3.85 16.26 5.79
C VAL A 172 3.75 17.66 6.40
N ASN A 173 4.81 18.49 6.33
CA ASN A 173 4.78 19.88 6.80
C ASN A 173 4.91 20.88 5.64
N ALA A 174 4.36 20.55 4.46
CA ALA A 174 4.40 21.42 3.29
C ALA A 174 3.81 22.82 3.57
N PRO A 175 4.55 23.90 3.30
CA PRO A 175 4.03 25.26 3.42
C PRO A 175 2.79 25.46 2.52
N GLY A 176 1.75 26.07 3.07
CA GLY A 176 0.51 26.37 2.32
C GLY A 176 -0.44 25.18 2.14
N GLN A 177 -0.13 24.02 2.74
CA GLN A 177 -1.05 22.90 2.87
C GLN A 177 -1.45 22.71 4.34
N ALA A 178 -2.56 22.01 4.58
CA ALA A 178 -2.88 21.58 5.94
C ALA A 178 -1.78 20.65 6.47
N ASN A 179 -1.53 20.70 7.78
CA ASN A 179 -0.56 19.83 8.41
C ASN A 179 -0.92 18.36 8.13
N ASN A 180 0.08 17.58 7.73
CA ASN A 180 -0.07 16.19 7.31
C ASN A 180 -1.07 15.97 6.16
N ALA A 181 -1.26 16.95 5.25
CA ALA A 181 -2.13 16.73 4.08
C ALA A 181 -1.52 15.79 3.03
N GLY A 182 -0.18 15.71 2.98
CA GLY A 182 0.53 15.02 1.91
C GLY A 182 0.18 15.56 0.52
N CYS A 183 0.52 14.81 -0.52
CA CYS A 183 0.04 15.07 -1.87
C CYS A 183 -1.09 14.09 -2.18
N GLY A 184 -2.29 14.61 -2.39
CA GLY A 184 -3.51 13.81 -2.53
C GLY A 184 -4.16 13.97 -3.91
N ILE A 185 -4.68 12.87 -4.44
CA ILE A 185 -5.50 12.83 -5.65
C ILE A 185 -6.82 12.14 -5.31
N LYS A 186 -7.94 12.82 -5.57
CA LYS A 186 -9.28 12.27 -5.38
C LYS A 186 -9.76 11.58 -6.66
N ASP A 187 -10.23 10.34 -6.54
CA ASP A 187 -10.88 9.65 -7.66
C ASP A 187 -12.20 10.36 -8.03
N ASN A 188 -12.50 10.47 -9.31
CA ASN A 188 -13.71 11.15 -9.79
C ASN A 188 -14.96 10.23 -9.77
N SER A 189 -14.78 8.92 -9.62
CA SER A 189 -15.85 7.92 -9.59
C SER A 189 -16.41 7.73 -8.18
N ALA A 190 -17.72 7.86 -8.02
CA ALA A 190 -18.40 7.50 -6.77
C ALA A 190 -18.41 5.98 -6.49
N GLN A 191 -17.98 5.14 -7.44
CA GLN A 191 -17.79 3.70 -7.21
C GLN A 191 -16.41 3.38 -6.61
N SER A 192 -15.52 4.36 -6.49
CA SER A 192 -14.16 4.13 -5.98
C SER A 192 -14.14 3.82 -4.48
N TYR A 193 -15.14 4.25 -3.71
CA TYR A 193 -15.08 4.16 -2.26
C TYR A 193 -16.42 3.87 -1.59
N GLY A 194 -16.34 3.28 -0.39
CA GLY A 194 -17.43 3.16 0.56
C GLY A 194 -18.71 2.55 -0.03
N ASN A 195 -19.84 3.20 0.19
CA ASN A 195 -21.15 2.65 -0.17
C ASN A 195 -21.31 2.44 -1.70
N GLY A 196 -20.74 3.33 -2.51
CA GLY A 196 -20.80 3.21 -3.97
C GLY A 196 -19.95 2.05 -4.49
N PHE A 197 -18.77 1.85 -3.92
CA PHE A 197 -17.93 0.67 -4.19
C PHE A 197 -18.66 -0.63 -3.82
N ASN A 198 -19.21 -0.70 -2.60
CA ASN A 198 -19.89 -1.88 -2.10
C ASN A 198 -21.14 -2.23 -2.94
N SER A 199 -21.92 -1.22 -3.33
CA SER A 199 -23.11 -1.40 -4.17
C SER A 199 -22.78 -1.89 -5.58
N ALA A 200 -21.58 -1.59 -6.09
CA ALA A 200 -21.10 -2.07 -7.39
C ALA A 200 -20.51 -3.49 -7.34
N GLY A 201 -20.53 -4.17 -6.18
CA GLY A 201 -19.89 -5.48 -5.99
C GLY A 201 -18.37 -5.39 -5.85
N GLY A 202 -17.89 -4.21 -5.44
CA GLY A 202 -16.48 -3.89 -5.25
C GLY A 202 -15.68 -3.75 -6.54
N GLY A 203 -14.42 -4.20 -6.51
CA GLY A 203 -13.48 -3.97 -7.60
C GLY A 203 -12.04 -4.30 -7.22
N VAL A 204 -11.12 -3.91 -8.09
CA VAL A 204 -9.68 -4.09 -7.91
C VAL A 204 -9.00 -2.74 -7.78
N TYR A 205 -8.15 -2.62 -6.76
CA TYR A 205 -7.14 -1.58 -6.66
C TYR A 205 -5.78 -2.18 -7.04
N ALA A 206 -5.11 -1.56 -8.00
CA ALA A 206 -3.78 -1.94 -8.44
C ALA A 206 -2.81 -0.78 -8.20
N THR A 207 -1.74 -1.03 -7.44
CA THR A 207 -0.70 -0.04 -7.15
C THR A 207 0.62 -0.50 -7.76
N GLU A 208 1.11 0.25 -8.74
CA GLU A 208 2.45 0.06 -9.30
C GLU A 208 3.40 1.06 -8.64
N TRP A 209 4.42 0.55 -7.96
CA TRP A 209 5.48 1.35 -7.35
C TRP A 209 6.80 1.02 -8.04
N THR A 210 7.38 2.01 -8.70
CA THR A 210 8.71 1.97 -9.33
C THR A 210 9.57 3.12 -8.80
N GLY A 211 10.85 3.18 -9.18
CA GLY A 211 11.71 4.31 -8.84
C GLY A 211 11.35 5.63 -9.54
N GLU A 212 10.49 5.59 -10.57
CA GLU A 212 10.08 6.79 -11.32
C GLU A 212 8.74 7.35 -10.85
N ALA A 213 7.81 6.48 -10.45
CA ALA A 213 6.45 6.87 -10.11
C ALA A 213 5.77 5.85 -9.20
N ILE A 214 4.75 6.33 -8.50
CA ILE A 214 3.71 5.48 -7.92
C ILE A 214 2.43 5.74 -8.71
N SER A 215 1.78 4.70 -9.22
CA SER A 215 0.51 4.79 -9.96
C SER A 215 -0.53 3.87 -9.34
N VAL A 216 -1.75 4.36 -9.18
CA VAL A 216 -2.88 3.61 -8.64
C VAL A 216 -4.00 3.59 -9.66
N TRP A 217 -4.52 2.40 -9.95
CA TRP A 217 -5.72 2.19 -10.75
C TRP A 217 -6.83 1.66 -9.87
N PHE A 218 -8.03 2.16 -10.10
CA PHE A 218 -9.27 1.55 -9.64
C PHE A 218 -10.02 0.96 -10.84
N PHE A 219 -10.31 -0.33 -10.78
CA PHE A 219 -11.17 -1.01 -11.73
C PHE A 219 -12.45 -1.45 -11.01
N PRO A 220 -13.63 -0.90 -11.34
CA PRO A 220 -14.89 -1.44 -10.81
C PRO A 220 -15.05 -2.90 -11.24
N ARG A 221 -15.81 -3.68 -10.45
CA ARG A 221 -15.99 -5.13 -10.63
C ARG A 221 -16.22 -5.57 -12.08
N SER A 222 -17.00 -4.81 -12.84
CA SER A 222 -17.38 -5.12 -14.23
C SER A 222 -16.31 -4.81 -15.29
N SER A 223 -15.20 -4.16 -14.93
CA SER A 223 -14.16 -3.73 -15.86
C SER A 223 -12.76 -4.10 -15.39
N ILE A 224 -12.62 -5.18 -14.62
CA ILE A 224 -11.30 -5.70 -14.22
C ILE A 224 -10.58 -6.23 -15.48
N PRO A 225 -9.36 -5.77 -15.77
CA PRO A 225 -8.56 -6.28 -16.87
C PRO A 225 -8.34 -7.80 -16.80
N GLY A 226 -8.50 -8.50 -17.93
CA GLY A 226 -8.43 -9.96 -17.96
C GLY A 226 -7.03 -10.52 -17.66
N ASP A 227 -5.99 -9.74 -17.87
CA ASP A 227 -4.60 -10.08 -17.53
C ASP A 227 -4.41 -10.19 -16.01
N ILE A 228 -5.06 -9.33 -15.21
CA ILE A 228 -5.13 -9.45 -13.74
C ILE A 228 -5.79 -10.76 -13.34
N SER A 229 -6.97 -11.06 -13.90
CA SER A 229 -7.71 -12.29 -13.57
C SER A 229 -6.97 -13.56 -14.00
N SER A 230 -6.16 -13.49 -15.06
CA SER A 230 -5.31 -14.61 -15.53
C SER A 230 -4.00 -14.77 -14.76
N GLY A 231 -3.68 -13.85 -13.83
CA GLY A 231 -2.43 -13.86 -13.06
C GLY A 231 -1.19 -13.41 -13.83
N ASN A 232 -1.36 -12.68 -14.94
CA ASN A 232 -0.27 -12.15 -15.77
C ASN A 232 -0.41 -10.63 -15.97
N PRO A 233 -0.48 -9.83 -14.89
CA PRO A 233 -0.82 -8.42 -15.00
C PRO A 233 0.24 -7.62 -15.78
N ASN A 234 -0.22 -6.73 -16.65
CA ASN A 234 0.58 -5.82 -17.46
C ASN A 234 -0.02 -4.41 -17.46
N PRO A 235 0.48 -3.51 -16.59
CA PRO A 235 -0.03 -2.14 -16.46
C PRO A 235 -0.03 -1.31 -17.74
N SER A 236 0.84 -1.61 -18.72
CA SER A 236 0.91 -0.86 -19.98
C SER A 236 -0.38 -0.91 -20.81
N GLY A 237 -1.23 -1.93 -20.60
CA GLY A 237 -2.51 -2.10 -21.27
C GLY A 237 -3.72 -1.52 -20.53
N TRP A 238 -3.55 -1.00 -19.32
CA TRP A 238 -4.67 -0.61 -18.45
C TRP A 238 -5.19 0.81 -18.68
N GLY A 239 -4.46 1.61 -19.47
CA GLY A 239 -4.79 3.02 -19.69
C GLY A 239 -4.41 3.92 -18.53
N THR A 240 -5.05 5.08 -18.45
CA THR A 240 -4.71 6.12 -17.48
C THR A 240 -5.06 5.71 -16.05
N PRO A 241 -4.12 5.79 -15.08
CA PRO A 241 -4.41 5.52 -13.66
C PRO A 241 -5.35 6.57 -13.06
N SER A 242 -6.05 6.20 -11.97
CA SER A 242 -6.86 7.16 -11.22
C SER A 242 -6.00 8.17 -10.46
N ALA A 243 -4.82 7.74 -9.99
CA ALA A 243 -3.81 8.60 -9.38
C ALA A 243 -2.40 8.23 -9.87
N ARG A 244 -1.57 9.24 -10.12
CA ARG A 244 -0.16 9.06 -10.49
C ARG A 244 0.69 10.11 -9.83
N PHE A 245 1.71 9.66 -9.12
CA PHE A 245 2.64 10.45 -8.35
C PHE A 245 4.00 10.40 -9.04
N ALA A 246 4.25 11.39 -9.88
CA ALA A 246 5.50 11.58 -10.61
C ALA A 246 5.76 13.09 -10.73
N GLY A 247 7.02 13.53 -10.66
CA GLY A 247 7.36 14.94 -10.68
C GLY A 247 8.74 15.21 -10.15
N ALA A 248 8.93 16.37 -9.51
CA ALA A 248 10.15 16.69 -8.76
C ALA A 248 10.11 15.96 -7.41
N CYS A 249 10.24 14.64 -7.47
CA CYS A 249 10.31 13.73 -6.34
C CYS A 249 11.19 12.54 -6.71
N ASN A 250 12.20 12.26 -5.89
CA ASN A 250 12.99 11.04 -6.01
C ASN A 250 12.33 9.93 -5.19
N ILE A 251 11.47 9.13 -5.85
CA ILE A 251 10.67 8.08 -5.19
C ILE A 251 11.54 7.13 -4.37
N ASP A 252 12.68 6.67 -4.91
CA ASP A 252 13.58 5.73 -4.23
C ASP A 252 14.24 6.29 -2.97
N SER A 253 14.28 7.61 -2.84
CA SER A 253 14.82 8.25 -1.63
C SER A 253 13.78 8.43 -0.52
N HIS A 254 12.49 8.40 -0.86
CA HIS A 254 11.39 8.65 0.09
C HIS A 254 10.65 7.39 0.52
N PHE A 255 10.57 6.37 -0.33
CA PHE A 255 9.81 5.16 -0.07
C PHE A 255 10.75 3.96 0.07
N LYS A 256 10.68 3.27 1.20
CA LYS A 256 11.56 2.14 1.46
C LYS A 256 10.95 1.16 2.45
N ASP A 257 11.14 -0.13 2.17
CA ASP A 257 10.77 -1.23 3.05
C ASP A 257 9.30 -1.12 3.50
N LEU A 258 8.39 -0.87 2.55
CA LEU A 258 7.00 -0.62 2.88
C LEU A 258 6.28 -1.92 3.25
N GLN A 259 5.58 -1.91 4.38
CA GLN A 259 4.66 -2.97 4.80
C GLN A 259 3.24 -2.61 4.38
N ILE A 260 2.46 -3.62 3.97
CA ILE A 260 1.04 -3.47 3.66
C ILE A 260 0.24 -3.38 4.96
N ILE A 261 -0.66 -2.42 5.06
CA ILE A 261 -1.52 -2.20 6.22
C ILE A 261 -3.00 -2.19 5.83
N PHE A 262 -3.82 -2.84 6.66
CA PHE A 262 -5.26 -2.65 6.69
C PHE A 262 -5.68 -2.23 8.08
N ASP A 263 -6.56 -1.24 8.17
CA ASP A 263 -7.22 -0.89 9.41
C ASP A 263 -8.58 -0.21 9.19
N THR A 264 -9.25 0.02 10.31
CA THR A 264 -10.39 0.95 10.39
C THR A 264 -10.34 1.60 11.75
N THR A 265 -9.88 2.85 11.80
CA THR A 265 -10.00 3.70 12.98
C THR A 265 -11.31 4.49 12.95
N PHE A 266 -11.53 5.31 13.98
CA PHE A 266 -12.70 6.15 14.10
C PHE A 266 -12.35 7.54 14.60
N CYS A 267 -13.03 8.57 14.11
CA CYS A 267 -12.82 9.95 14.55
C CYS A 267 -11.33 10.37 14.42
N GLY A 268 -10.67 10.68 15.53
CA GLY A 268 -9.25 11.03 15.51
C GLY A 268 -8.93 12.27 14.70
N ASP A 269 -7.66 12.36 14.31
CA ASP A 269 -7.06 13.55 13.71
C ASP A 269 -7.78 14.01 12.44
N TRP A 270 -8.18 13.07 11.57
CA TRP A 270 -8.87 13.42 10.33
C TRP A 270 -10.40 13.33 10.43
N ALA A 271 -10.98 12.14 10.62
CA ALA A 271 -12.44 11.99 10.58
C ALA A 271 -13.13 12.81 11.67
N GLY A 272 -12.53 12.90 12.86
CA GLY A 272 -12.97 13.77 13.94
C GLY A 272 -12.71 15.25 13.64
N GLY A 273 -11.53 15.56 13.09
CA GLY A 273 -11.14 16.92 12.70
C GLY A 273 -12.07 17.58 11.68
N VAL A 274 -12.62 16.81 10.73
CA VAL A 274 -13.57 17.31 9.71
C VAL A 274 -15.04 16.99 10.02
N TRP A 275 -15.34 16.41 11.17
CA TRP A 275 -16.70 16.01 11.53
C TRP A 275 -17.69 17.18 11.45
N GLY A 276 -17.32 18.33 12.03
CA GLY A 276 -18.18 19.51 12.11
C GLY A 276 -18.50 20.18 10.77
N SER A 277 -17.73 19.91 9.72
CA SER A 277 -17.95 20.41 8.36
C SER A 277 -18.57 19.37 7.41
N SER A 278 -18.78 18.14 7.87
CA SER A 278 -19.43 17.06 7.13
C SER A 278 -20.94 17.02 7.36
N SER A 279 -21.67 16.17 6.62
CA SER A 279 -23.10 15.93 6.90
C SER A 279 -23.34 15.24 8.25
N CYS A 280 -22.28 14.69 8.87
CA CYS A 280 -22.35 14.00 10.15
C CYS A 280 -22.49 14.94 11.36
N ALA A 281 -22.27 16.25 11.19
CA ALA A 281 -22.29 17.23 12.28
C ALA A 281 -23.60 17.21 13.10
N SER A 282 -24.74 16.86 12.48
CA SER A 282 -26.03 16.78 13.16
C SER A 282 -26.19 15.57 14.10
N LYS A 283 -25.19 14.69 14.20
CA LYS A 283 -25.22 13.44 14.97
C LYS A 283 -24.59 13.55 16.36
N GLY A 284 -24.28 14.76 16.82
CA GLY A 284 -23.55 15.02 18.07
C GLY A 284 -22.04 15.10 17.84
N SER A 285 -21.23 14.76 18.85
CA SER A 285 -19.79 14.63 18.66
C SER A 285 -19.44 13.32 17.96
N CYS A 286 -18.31 13.28 17.24
CA CYS A 286 -17.87 12.06 16.56
C CYS A 286 -17.73 10.88 17.55
N ASN A 287 -17.04 11.11 18.67
CA ASN A 287 -16.80 10.06 19.67
C ASN A 287 -18.11 9.57 20.31
N ASP A 288 -19.06 10.47 20.61
CA ASP A 288 -20.36 10.06 21.15
C ASP A 288 -21.18 9.25 20.15
N TRP A 289 -21.13 9.62 18.86
CA TRP A 289 -21.77 8.87 17.79
C TRP A 289 -21.18 7.46 17.70
N VAL A 290 -19.85 7.36 17.62
CA VAL A 290 -19.14 6.08 17.53
C VAL A 290 -19.35 5.24 18.77
N ALA A 291 -19.36 5.81 19.97
CA ALA A 291 -19.57 5.07 21.22
C ALA A 291 -20.97 4.46 21.30
N ASN A 292 -22.01 5.21 20.91
CA ASN A 292 -23.39 4.90 21.29
C ASN A 292 -24.25 4.33 20.15
N ASN A 293 -23.74 4.26 18.91
CA ASN A 293 -24.51 3.79 17.75
C ASN A 293 -23.88 2.56 17.07
N PRO A 294 -23.70 1.42 17.78
CA PRO A 294 -23.02 0.24 17.24
C PRO A 294 -23.56 -0.25 15.90
N ALA A 295 -24.88 -0.31 15.75
CA ALA A 295 -25.51 -0.83 14.54
C ALA A 295 -25.18 -0.02 13.28
N ALA A 296 -24.75 1.24 13.41
CA ALA A 296 -24.33 2.07 12.27
C ALA A 296 -23.05 1.55 11.59
N PHE A 297 -22.26 0.71 12.28
CA PHE A 297 -20.97 0.20 11.81
C PHE A 297 -21.05 -1.23 11.26
N LYS A 298 -22.27 -1.74 11.03
CA LYS A 298 -22.47 -3.09 10.47
C LYS A 298 -21.75 -3.29 9.13
N ASP A 299 -21.73 -2.24 8.31
CA ASP A 299 -21.07 -2.24 6.99
C ASP A 299 -19.64 -1.68 7.04
N ALA A 300 -19.04 -1.53 8.23
CA ALA A 300 -17.65 -1.15 8.40
C ALA A 300 -16.74 -2.40 8.41
N PHE A 301 -16.60 -3.06 7.26
CA PHE A 301 -15.72 -4.21 7.11
C PHE A 301 -15.09 -4.32 5.72
N TRP A 302 -13.89 -4.90 5.69
CA TRP A 302 -13.20 -5.36 4.49
C TRP A 302 -13.62 -6.80 4.16
N ARG A 303 -13.85 -7.06 2.87
CA ARG A 303 -14.03 -8.41 2.31
C ARG A 303 -13.06 -8.57 1.13
N ILE A 304 -11.93 -9.24 1.38
CA ILE A 304 -10.84 -9.40 0.42
C ILE A 304 -11.02 -10.73 -0.32
N ASN A 305 -11.14 -10.67 -1.65
CA ASN A 305 -11.13 -11.84 -2.52
C ASN A 305 -9.70 -12.31 -2.79
N SER A 306 -8.75 -11.39 -2.98
CA SER A 306 -7.33 -11.72 -3.06
C SER A 306 -6.44 -10.50 -2.81
N LEU A 307 -5.24 -10.76 -2.31
CA LEU A 307 -4.14 -9.79 -2.23
C LEU A 307 -2.89 -10.47 -2.79
N LYS A 308 -2.33 -9.90 -3.87
CA LYS A 308 -1.16 -10.45 -4.56
C LYS A 308 -0.14 -9.36 -4.83
N VAL A 309 1.13 -9.71 -4.68
CA VAL A 309 2.25 -8.82 -4.99
C VAL A 309 3.09 -9.46 -6.08
N TYR A 310 3.37 -8.68 -7.12
CA TYR A 310 4.22 -9.06 -8.23
C TYR A 310 5.47 -8.18 -8.26
N GLN A 311 6.58 -8.70 -8.78
CA GLN A 311 7.80 -7.92 -9.03
C GLN A 311 8.26 -8.06 -10.48
N GLY A 312 8.78 -6.96 -11.01
CA GLY A 312 9.41 -6.92 -12.33
C GLY A 312 10.79 -7.59 -12.31
N GLY A 313 11.16 -8.24 -13.43
CA GLY A 313 12.39 -9.03 -13.57
C GLY A 313 13.73 -8.30 -13.38
N ALA A 314 13.74 -7.02 -13.02
CA ALA A 314 14.96 -6.29 -12.63
C ALA A 314 15.27 -6.40 -11.12
N ALA A 315 14.28 -6.68 -10.27
CA ALA A 315 14.49 -6.83 -8.82
C ALA A 315 15.21 -8.15 -8.44
N SER A 316 15.21 -9.15 -9.34
CA SER A 316 15.86 -10.45 -9.13
C SER A 316 17.39 -10.45 -9.31
N VAL A 317 18.02 -9.32 -9.66
CA VAL A 317 19.48 -9.26 -9.89
C VAL A 317 20.26 -8.80 -8.65
N ALA A 318 19.59 -8.22 -7.65
CA ALA A 318 20.26 -7.70 -6.45
C ALA A 318 20.57 -8.76 -5.36
N SER A 319 20.09 -10.00 -5.49
CA SER A 319 20.23 -11.04 -4.46
C SER A 319 21.37 -12.04 -4.70
N ASN A 320 22.13 -11.94 -5.80
CA ASN A 320 23.19 -12.90 -6.14
C ASN A 320 24.58 -12.26 -6.29
N VAL A 321 25.02 -11.43 -5.33
CA VAL A 321 26.46 -11.20 -5.16
C VAL A 321 27.02 -12.34 -4.31
N THR A 322 27.49 -13.36 -5.02
CA THR A 322 28.26 -14.49 -4.50
C THR A 322 29.50 -14.02 -3.73
N GLU A 323 29.65 -14.58 -2.54
CA GLU A 323 30.83 -14.59 -1.69
C GLU A 323 32.07 -15.03 -2.49
N TRP A 324 32.96 -14.10 -2.82
CA TRP A 324 34.29 -14.43 -3.33
C TRP A 324 35.15 -14.95 -2.18
N LYS A 325 35.17 -16.29 -2.01
CA LYS A 325 36.23 -16.96 -1.24
C LYS A 325 37.55 -16.83 -1.99
N MET A 326 38.49 -16.09 -1.42
CA MET A 326 39.90 -16.14 -1.84
C MET A 326 40.54 -17.40 -1.23
N ASP A 327 40.74 -18.42 -2.06
CA ASP A 327 41.65 -19.53 -1.77
C ASP A 327 43.09 -19.04 -1.85
N VAL A 328 43.85 -19.19 -0.75
CA VAL A 328 45.32 -19.10 -0.79
C VAL A 328 45.90 -20.38 -0.20
N GLY A 329 46.27 -21.30 -1.08
CA GLY A 329 46.94 -22.55 -0.76
C GLY A 329 48.47 -22.42 -0.72
N ILE A 330 49.02 -22.62 0.47
CA ILE A 330 50.21 -23.40 0.85
C ILE A 330 51.56 -23.16 0.12
N GLY A 331 52.56 -22.75 0.90
CA GLY A 331 53.98 -23.03 0.66
C GLY A 331 54.79 -23.08 1.96
N ARG A 332 55.06 -24.28 2.49
CA ARG A 332 56.02 -24.52 3.60
C ARG A 332 57.46 -24.45 3.09
N ARG A 333 58.38 -23.87 3.88
CA ARG A 333 59.64 -24.50 4.35
C ARG A 333 60.35 -23.65 5.41
N SER A 334 60.93 -24.36 6.38
CA SER A 334 61.60 -23.90 7.60
C SER A 334 62.93 -23.19 7.37
N PHE A 335 63.35 -22.31 8.28
CA PHE A 335 64.72 -22.32 8.82
C PHE A 335 64.81 -21.67 10.21
N ILE A 336 65.77 -22.17 10.97
CA ILE A 336 66.08 -22.01 12.40
C ILE A 336 66.76 -20.65 12.70
N ARG A 337 66.54 -20.05 13.90
CA ARG A 337 67.54 -19.74 14.98
C ARG A 337 67.26 -18.44 15.79
N GLN A 338 67.09 -18.65 17.11
CA GLN A 338 67.57 -17.89 18.30
C GLN A 338 67.40 -16.37 18.52
N ARG A 339 67.13 -16.10 19.83
CA ARG A 339 67.49 -14.94 20.68
C ARG A 339 66.70 -13.66 20.46
N ARG A 340 66.41 -12.81 21.45
CA ARG A 340 66.42 -12.77 22.93
C ARG A 340 65.87 -11.36 23.25
N GLU A 341 65.31 -11.18 24.45
CA GLU A 341 65.16 -9.90 25.17
C GLU A 341 64.11 -8.89 24.64
N ASN A 342 63.48 -7.99 25.42
CA ASN A 342 63.09 -7.85 26.84
C ASN A 342 62.40 -6.45 26.95
N TRP A 343 61.51 -6.23 27.95
CA TRP A 343 60.87 -4.95 28.38
C TRP A 343 59.80 -4.31 27.45
N GLY A 344 58.70 -3.71 27.91
CA GLY A 344 58.21 -3.36 29.25
C GLY A 344 57.25 -2.15 29.14
N ASN A 345 56.19 -2.17 29.95
CA ASN A 345 55.09 -1.21 30.14
C ASN A 345 53.95 -1.22 29.11
#